data_AF-A0A075GPE6-F1
#
_entry.id   AF-A0A075GPE6-F1
#
_cell.length_a   1.000
_cell.length_b   1.000
_cell.length_c   1.000
_cell.angle_alpha   90.00
_cell.angle_beta   90.00
_cell.angle_gamma   90.00
#
_symmetry.space_group_name_H-M   'P 1'
#
loop_
_entity.id
_entity.type
_entity.pdbx_description
1 polymer ?
#
loop_
_entity_poly.entity_id
_entity_poly.type
_entity_poly.pdbx_seq_one_letter_code
_entity_poly.pdbx_strand_id
1 'polypeptide(L)'
;MTLSNEIQKFLDSQIEYYINEAESYKEMAREYNLDANSVPDTAFGIIVGCIYSSFLQTYANQSTPNSQDIEEFTKIIIDNSKKIKESIIIEDNPKLKQE
;
A
#
# COMPACT_ATOMS: atom_id res chain seq x y z
N MET A 1 18.78 13.31 -8.16
CA MET A 1 19.24 12.26 -7.24
C MET A 1 18.06 11.33 -7.04
N THR A 2 18.30 10.02 -7.10
CA THR A 2 17.26 9.00 -6.85
C THR A 2 17.30 8.58 -5.39
N LEU A 3 16.19 8.05 -4.85
CA LEU A 3 16.13 7.38 -3.56
C LEU A 3 17.28 6.38 -3.47
N SER A 4 17.83 6.20 -2.27
CA SER A 4 18.87 5.20 -2.08
C SER A 4 18.34 3.80 -2.43
N ASN A 5 19.23 2.93 -2.93
CA ASN A 5 18.85 1.54 -3.22
C ASN A 5 18.27 0.80 -2.00
N GLU A 6 18.67 1.22 -0.79
CA GLU A 6 18.14 0.66 0.45
C GLU A 6 16.67 1.06 0.67
N ILE A 7 16.33 2.33 0.46
CA ILE A 7 14.95 2.82 0.58
C ILE A 7 14.06 2.22 -0.52
N GLN A 8 14.57 2.09 -1.75
CA GLN A 8 13.82 1.44 -2.83
C GLN A 8 13.48 -0.02 -2.49
N LYS A 9 14.47 -0.81 -2.05
CA LYS A 9 14.25 -2.20 -1.61
C LYS A 9 13.31 -2.31 -0.42
N PHE A 10 13.41 -1.37 0.51
CA PHE A 10 12.49 -1.28 1.63
C PHE A 10 11.05 -1.05 1.15
N LEU A 11 10.83 -0.09 0.25
CA LEU A 11 9.51 0.19 -0.33
C LEU A 11 8.96 -1.00 -1.10
N ASP A 12 9.78 -1.68 -1.90
CA ASP A 12 9.38 -2.91 -2.60
C ASP A 12 8.89 -3.98 -1.61
N SER A 13 9.63 -4.15 -0.50
CA SER A 13 9.28 -5.11 0.56
C SER A 13 7.99 -4.71 1.28
N GLN A 14 7.77 -3.40 1.53
CA GLN A 14 6.51 -2.92 2.09
C GLN A 14 5.35 -3.19 1.14
N ILE A 15 5.48 -2.86 -0.15
CA ILE A 15 4.44 -3.09 -1.16
C ILE A 15 4.07 -4.58 -1.23
N GLU A 16 5.06 -5.48 -1.27
CA GLU A 16 4.81 -6.92 -1.27
C GLU A 16 4.07 -7.38 -0.01
N TYR A 17 4.48 -6.89 1.16
CA TYR A 17 3.81 -7.18 2.42
C TYR A 17 2.33 -6.76 2.39
N TYR A 18 2.02 -5.52 1.99
CA TYR A 18 0.63 -5.03 1.98
C TYR A 18 -0.22 -5.68 0.87
N ILE A 19 0.39 -6.15 -0.22
CA ILE A 19 -0.30 -6.97 -1.23
C ILE A 19 -0.74 -8.29 -0.61
N ASN A 20 0.14 -8.96 0.13
CA ASN A 20 -0.17 -10.24 0.77
C ASN A 20 -1.22 -10.11 1.89
N GLU A 21 -1.24 -8.96 2.58
CA GLU A 21 -2.19 -8.66 3.66
C GLU A 21 -3.44 -7.89 3.20
N ALA A 22 -3.67 -7.74 1.88
CA ALA A 22 -4.69 -6.84 1.35
C ALA A 22 -6.12 -7.14 1.85
N GLU A 23 -6.47 -8.41 2.10
CA GLU A 23 -7.79 -8.77 2.63
C GLU A 23 -8.00 -8.25 4.06
N SER A 24 -6.97 -8.27 4.92
CA SER A 24 -7.03 -7.69 6.26
C SER A 24 -7.40 -6.20 6.23
N TYR A 25 -6.84 -5.45 5.27
CA TYR A 25 -7.14 -4.02 5.08
C TYR A 25 -8.50 -3.78 4.45
N LYS A 26 -8.98 -4.69 3.60
CA LYS A 26 -10.33 -4.67 3.05
C LYS A 26 -11.38 -4.91 4.14
N GLU A 27 -11.17 -5.88 5.02
CA GLU A 27 -12.06 -6.12 6.16
C GLU A 27 -12.08 -4.91 7.11
N MET A 28 -10.91 -4.33 7.40
CA MET A 28 -10.84 -3.09 8.19
C MET A 28 -11.63 -1.94 7.53
N ALA A 29 -11.57 -1.81 6.20
CA ALA A 29 -12.34 -0.79 5.49
C ALA A 29 -13.86 -1.03 5.55
N ARG A 30 -14.32 -2.29 5.59
CA ARG A 30 -15.75 -2.65 5.74
C ARG A 30 -16.32 -2.20 7.10
N GLU A 31 -15.52 -2.28 8.16
CA GLU A 31 -15.93 -1.87 9.52
C GLU A 31 -16.24 -0.37 9.64
N TYR A 32 -15.81 0.46 8.68
CA TYR A 32 -16.15 1.89 8.64
C TYR A 32 -17.58 2.17 8.12
N ASN A 33 -18.41 1.13 7.95
CA ASN A 33 -19.81 1.21 7.50
C ASN A 33 -19.96 1.99 6.19
N LEU A 34 -19.03 1.73 5.27
CA LEU A 34 -18.96 2.35 3.96
C LEU A 34 -19.89 1.66 2.96
N ASP A 35 -20.26 2.38 1.89
CA ASP A 35 -20.85 1.75 0.70
C ASP A 35 -19.89 0.65 0.21
N ALA A 36 -20.42 -0.52 -0.15
CA ALA A 36 -19.61 -1.64 -0.65
C ALA A 36 -18.71 -1.22 -1.83
N ASN A 37 -19.16 -0.25 -2.64
CA ASN A 37 -18.39 0.29 -3.76
C ASN A 37 -17.17 1.13 -3.33
N SER A 38 -17.16 1.68 -2.11
CA SER A 38 -16.03 2.49 -1.61
C SER A 38 -15.06 1.71 -0.73
N VAL A 39 -15.36 0.45 -0.39
CA VAL A 39 -14.47 -0.44 0.36
C VAL A 39 -13.11 -0.63 -0.34
N PRO A 40 -13.04 -0.93 -1.65
CA PRO A 40 -11.75 -1.13 -2.32
C PRO A 40 -10.87 0.12 -2.35
N ASP A 41 -11.47 1.28 -2.65
CA ASP A 41 -10.74 2.56 -2.68
C ASP A 41 -10.27 2.98 -1.29
N THR A 42 -11.06 2.69 -0.25
CA THR A 42 -10.69 2.95 1.14
C THR A 42 -9.54 2.05 1.57
N ALA A 43 -9.61 0.74 1.30
CA ALA A 43 -8.54 -0.20 1.59
C ALA A 43 -7.23 0.20 0.87
N PHE A 44 -7.33 0.61 -0.40
CA PHE A 44 -6.20 1.14 -1.15
C PHE A 44 -5.59 2.37 -0.48
N GLY A 45 -6.42 3.33 -0.05
CA GLY A 45 -6.00 4.51 0.69
C GLY A 45 -5.30 4.19 2.01
N ILE A 46 -5.83 3.22 2.78
CA ILE A 46 -5.22 2.75 4.04
C ILE A 46 -3.85 2.15 3.76
N ILE A 47 -3.74 1.22 2.80
CA ILE A 47 -2.47 0.57 2.43
C ILE A 47 -1.42 1.62 2.02
N VAL A 48 -1.76 2.52 1.10
CA VAL A 48 -0.82 3.56 0.64
C VAL A 48 -0.43 4.48 1.79
N GLY A 49 -1.37 4.83 2.67
CA GLY A 49 -1.10 5.63 3.87
C GLY A 49 -0.14 4.94 4.84
N CYS A 50 -0.30 3.62 5.05
CA CYS A 50 0.60 2.82 5.88
C CYS A 50 2.01 2.74 5.27
N ILE A 51 2.12 2.50 3.95
CA ILE A 51 3.42 2.49 3.25
C ILE A 51 4.10 3.86 3.34
N TYR A 52 3.34 4.95 3.19
CA TYR A 52 3.89 6.31 3.35
C TYR A 52 4.35 6.58 4.78
N SER A 53 3.60 6.13 5.78
CA SER A 53 4.02 6.24 7.19
C SER A 53 5.32 5.47 7.45
N SER A 54 5.43 4.24 6.94
CA SER A 54 6.66 3.44 6.98
C SER A 54 7.83 4.14 6.30
N PHE A 55 7.60 4.74 5.12
CA PHE A 55 8.58 5.54 4.41
C PHE A 55 9.06 6.73 5.27
N LEU A 56 8.17 7.51 5.86
CA LEU A 56 8.58 8.61 6.73
C LEU A 56 9.40 8.13 7.94
N GLN A 57 9.08 6.96 8.49
CA GLN A 57 9.82 6.36 9.61
C GLN A 57 11.26 6.00 9.24
N THR A 58 11.57 5.70 7.96
CA THR A 58 12.98 5.49 7.54
C THR A 58 13.81 6.76 7.62
N TYR A 59 13.18 7.93 7.63
CA TYR A 59 13.83 9.24 7.75
C TYR A 59 13.84 9.77 9.19
N ALA A 60 12.96 9.28 10.07
CA ALA A 60 12.65 9.86 11.38
C ALA A 60 13.84 10.09 12.33
N ASN A 61 14.98 9.42 12.11
CA ASN A 61 16.20 9.59 12.91
C ASN A 61 17.32 10.39 12.22
N GLN A 62 17.10 10.88 11.00
CA GLN A 62 18.15 11.51 10.18
C GLN A 62 17.72 12.83 9.53
N SER A 63 16.48 12.96 9.02
CA SER A 63 15.96 14.16 8.35
C SER A 63 14.46 14.03 8.02
N THR A 64 13.86 14.99 7.32
CA THR A 64 12.58 14.80 6.63
C THR A 64 12.84 14.59 5.14
N PRO A 65 12.11 13.71 4.44
CA PRO A 65 12.25 13.56 2.99
C PRO A 65 11.98 14.90 2.29
N ASN A 66 12.78 15.21 1.28
CA ASN A 66 12.61 16.41 0.48
C ASN A 66 11.55 16.17 -0.63
N SER A 67 11.24 17.21 -1.42
CA SER A 67 10.24 17.10 -2.49
C SER A 67 10.57 16.02 -3.53
N GLN A 68 11.86 15.84 -3.87
CA GLN A 68 12.30 14.82 -4.82
C GLN A 68 12.07 13.41 -4.27
N ASP A 69 12.34 13.19 -2.98
CA ASP A 69 12.10 11.90 -2.32
C ASP A 69 10.61 11.54 -2.34
N ILE A 70 9.74 12.54 -2.11
CA ILE A 70 8.28 12.39 -2.17
C ILE A 70 7.79 12.11 -3.59
N GLU A 71 8.34 12.79 -4.60
CA GLU A 71 8.02 12.54 -6.01
C GLU A 71 8.38 11.11 -6.42
N GLU A 72 9.53 10.60 -5.96
CA GLU A 72 9.98 9.26 -6.29
C GLU A 72 9.19 8.18 -5.54
N PHE A 73 8.90 8.40 -4.26
CA PHE A 73 7.92 7.58 -3.53
C PHE A 73 6.59 7.50 -4.29
N THR A 74 6.06 8.65 -4.71
CA THR A 74 4.79 8.74 -5.45
C THR A 74 4.85 7.95 -6.74
N LYS A 75 5.96 8.04 -7.48
CA LYS A 75 6.17 7.26 -8.70
C LYS A 75 6.16 5.75 -8.43
N ILE A 76 6.87 5.29 -7.39
CA ILE A 76 6.89 3.87 -7.01
C ILE A 76 5.48 3.37 -6.67
N ILE A 77 4.69 4.16 -5.94
CA ILE A 77 3.28 3.83 -5.64
C ILE A 77 2.44 3.78 -6.92
N ILE A 78 2.59 4.74 -7.84
CA ILE A 78 1.86 4.74 -9.11
C ILE A 78 2.20 3.50 -9.94
N ASP A 79 3.48 3.16 -10.06
CA ASP A 79 3.97 2.01 -10.82
C ASP A 79 3.44 0.67 -10.26
N ASN A 80 3.16 0.60 -8.95
CA ASN A 80 2.61 -0.58 -8.28
C ASN A 80 1.09 -0.49 -8.00
N SER A 81 0.44 0.64 -8.28
CA SER A 81 -0.95 0.91 -7.90
C SER A 81 -1.93 -0.13 -8.43
N LYS A 82 -1.70 -0.60 -9.66
CA LYS A 82 -2.53 -1.65 -10.27
C LYS A 82 -2.46 -2.95 -9.46
N LYS A 83 -1.27 -3.41 -9.10
CA LYS A 83 -1.07 -4.65 -8.32
C LYS A 83 -1.73 -4.57 -6.95
N ILE A 84 -1.57 -3.43 -6.26
CA ILE A 84 -2.19 -3.18 -4.95
C ILE A 84 -3.73 -3.19 -5.08
N LYS A 85 -4.30 -2.58 -6.13
CA LYS A 85 -5.74 -2.60 -6.35
C LYS A 85 -6.26 -4.00 -6.67
N GLU A 86 -5.54 -4.75 -7.49
CA GLU A 86 -5.90 -6.13 -7.83
C GLU A 86 -5.90 -7.02 -6.58
N SER A 87 -4.92 -6.90 -5.68
CA SER A 87 -4.87 -7.70 -4.46
C SER A 87 -6.03 -7.47 -3.50
N ILE A 88 -6.68 -6.29 -3.55
CA ILE A 88 -7.86 -5.96 -2.74
C ILE A 88 -9.15 -6.54 -3.35
N ILE A 89 -9.22 -6.62 -4.68
CA ILE A 89 -10.44 -7.01 -5.41
C ILE A 89 -10.55 -8.54 -5.56
N ILE A 90 -9.46 -9.29 -5.39
CA ILE A 90 -9.39 -10.73 -5.74
C ILE A 90 -10.36 -11.65 -4.96
N GLU A 91 -10.98 -11.23 -3.86
CA GLU A 91 -12.05 -12.00 -3.22
C GLU A 91 -13.45 -11.51 -3.56
N ASP A 92 -13.99 -12.08 -4.65
CA ASP A 92 -15.43 -12.36 -4.87
C ASP A 92 -15.63 -13.67 -5.69
N ASN A 93 -14.66 -14.60 -5.66
CA ASN A 93 -14.84 -15.94 -6.24
C ASN A 93 -14.97 -17.00 -5.13
N PRO A 94 -16.20 -17.42 -4.76
CA PRO A 94 -16.45 -18.33 -3.64
C PRO A 94 -15.91 -19.77 -3.81
N LYS A 95 -15.13 -20.04 -4.86
CA LYS A 95 -14.62 -21.38 -5.19
C LYS A 95 -13.21 -21.69 -4.65
N LEU A 96 -12.56 -20.76 -3.97
CA LEU A 96 -11.19 -20.97 -3.44
C LEU A 96 -11.12 -21.16 -1.91
N LYS A 97 -12.27 -21.20 -1.21
CA LYS A 97 -12.33 -21.46 0.25
C LYS A 97 -12.53 -22.94 0.63
N GLN A 98 -12.23 -23.87 -0.28
CA GLN A 98 -12.30 -25.31 0.01
C GLN A 98 -11.08 -26.02 -0.56
N GLU A 99 -10.00 -26.05 0.23
CA GLU A 99 -9.04 -27.16 0.30
C GLU A 99 -8.65 -27.39 1.76
#